data_AF-A0A7C7UKG1-F1
#
_entry.id   AF-A0A7C7UKG1-F1
#
_cell.length_a   1.000
_cell.length_b   1.000
_cell.length_c   1.000
_cell.angle_alpha   90.00
_cell.angle_beta   90.00
_cell.angle_gamma   90.00
#
_symmetry.space_group_name_H-M   'P 1'
#
loop_
_entity.id
_entity.type
_entity.pdbx_description
1 polymer ?
#
loop_
_entity_poly.entity_id
_entity_poly.type
_entity_poly.pdbx_seq_one_letter_code
_entity_poly.pdbx_strand_id
1 'polypeptide(L)'
;RYEETLTGKISELEADMVVLCTALVPRENAKELAALFGLELDEYGFFRSADPLYAPVDTNRPRIYICGCCEGPKDIPDSIAQASAASARAMEAAQKGFGG
;
A
#
# COMPACT_ATOMS: atom_id res chain seq x y z
N ARG A 1 8.38 24.20 20.64
CA ARG A 1 7.80 23.70 21.92
C ARG A 1 7.34 22.27 21.71
N TYR A 2 7.67 21.37 22.61
CA TYR A 2 7.20 19.98 22.62
C TYR A 2 6.98 19.53 24.06
N GLU A 3 6.15 18.52 24.27
CA GLU A 3 5.97 17.88 25.57
C GLU A 3 6.93 16.69 25.68
N GLU A 4 7.72 16.67 26.74
CA GLU A 4 8.54 15.50 27.06
C GLU A 4 7.71 14.49 27.84
N THR A 5 7.20 13.48 27.12
CA THR A 5 6.14 12.58 27.62
C THR A 5 6.52 11.80 28.89
N LEU A 6 7.82 11.55 29.12
CA LEU A 6 8.30 10.85 30.32
C LEU A 6 8.28 11.74 31.58
N THR A 7 8.35 13.05 31.44
CA THR A 7 8.44 14.00 32.56
C THR A 7 7.21 14.90 32.67
N GLY A 8 6.36 14.94 31.64
CA GLY A 8 5.19 15.81 31.53
C GLY A 8 5.56 17.29 31.42
N LYS A 9 6.82 17.61 31.17
CA LYS A 9 7.30 19.00 31.07
C LYS A 9 7.19 19.50 29.64
N ILE A 10 6.77 20.75 29.50
CA ILE A 10 6.82 21.47 28.23
C ILE A 10 8.22 22.07 28.08
N SER A 11 8.88 21.73 26.98
CA SER A 11 10.24 22.19 26.67
C SER A 11 10.27 22.95 25.33
N GLU A 12 11.24 23.84 25.19
CA GLU A 12 11.56 24.53 23.93
C GLU A 12 12.87 23.98 23.36
N LEU A 13 12.89 23.74 22.06
CA LEU A 13 14.08 23.36 21.31
C LEU A 13 14.28 24.41 20.22
N GLU A 14 15.41 25.08 20.24
CA GLU A 14 15.89 25.88 19.12
C GLU A 14 16.57 24.95 18.12
N ALA A 15 16.19 25.06 16.86
CA ALA A 15 16.76 24.27 15.77
C ALA A 15 16.86 25.13 14.52
N ASP A 16 17.97 24.99 13.78
CA ASP A 16 18.16 25.68 12.50
C ASP A 16 17.29 25.07 11.39
N MET A 17 16.89 23.80 11.55
CA MET A 17 16.07 23.06 10.59
C MET A 17 15.14 22.07 11.31
N VAL A 18 13.92 21.96 10.80
CA VAL A 18 12.94 20.96 11.22
C VAL A 18 12.60 20.07 10.04
N VAL A 19 12.80 18.75 10.18
CA VAL A 19 12.44 17.76 9.16
C VAL A 19 11.11 17.12 9.53
N LEU A 20 10.16 17.17 8.60
CA LEU A 20 8.84 16.56 8.76
C LEU A 20 8.84 15.14 8.16
N CYS A 21 8.61 14.14 9.00
CA CYS A 21 8.36 12.76 8.55
C CYS A 21 6.89 12.63 8.10
N THR A 22 6.61 13.01 6.86
CA THR A 22 5.25 13.00 6.32
C THR A 22 4.72 11.59 6.12
N ALA A 23 3.40 11.44 6.26
CA ALA A 23 2.73 10.17 6.03
C ALA A 23 2.68 9.82 4.54
N LEU A 24 2.63 8.51 4.25
CA LEU A 24 2.27 8.01 2.93
C LEU A 24 0.77 8.18 2.72
N VAL A 25 0.40 8.70 1.55
CA VAL A 25 -0.99 8.88 1.11
C VAL A 25 -1.21 8.15 -0.21
N PRO A 26 -2.45 7.75 -0.53
CA PRO A 26 -2.73 7.15 -1.82
C PRO A 26 -2.41 8.11 -2.97
N ARG A 27 -2.10 7.55 -4.13
CA ARG A 27 -1.85 8.33 -5.35
C ARG A 27 -3.11 9.07 -5.77
N GLU A 28 -2.98 10.31 -6.26
CA GLU A 28 -4.11 11.20 -6.58
C GLU A 28 -5.16 10.58 -7.51
N ASN A 29 -4.73 9.80 -8.50
CA ASN A 29 -5.59 9.12 -9.47
C ASN A 29 -5.88 7.65 -9.11
N ALA A 30 -5.68 7.22 -7.86
CA ALA A 30 -6.08 5.89 -7.41
C ALA A 30 -7.57 5.62 -7.64
N LYS A 31 -8.42 6.62 -7.40
CA LYS A 31 -9.88 6.54 -7.62
C LYS A 31 -10.26 6.36 -9.10
N GLU A 32 -9.62 7.10 -9.99
CA GLU A 32 -9.84 6.98 -11.44
C GLU A 32 -9.43 5.60 -11.94
N LEU A 33 -8.28 5.11 -11.47
CA LEU A 33 -7.76 3.80 -11.84
C LEU A 33 -8.64 2.66 -11.29
N ALA A 34 -9.12 2.81 -10.05
CA ALA A 34 -10.06 1.88 -9.45
C ALA A 34 -11.37 1.81 -10.24
N ALA A 35 -11.92 2.95 -10.66
CA ALA A 35 -13.11 3.00 -11.50
C ALA A 35 -12.88 2.35 -12.88
N LEU A 36 -11.73 2.62 -13.51
CA LEU A 36 -11.37 2.07 -14.83
C LEU A 36 -11.26 0.54 -14.81
N PHE A 37 -10.66 -0.03 -13.76
CA PHE A 37 -10.46 -1.47 -13.64
C PHE A 37 -11.53 -2.19 -12.80
N GLY A 38 -12.46 -1.45 -12.20
CA GLY A 38 -13.51 -1.98 -11.32
C GLY A 38 -12.97 -2.52 -9.98
N LEU A 39 -11.90 -1.94 -9.48
CA LEU A 39 -11.24 -2.31 -8.22
C LEU A 39 -11.88 -1.61 -7.03
N GLU A 40 -11.78 -2.22 -5.86
CA GLU A 40 -12.16 -1.61 -4.59
C GLU A 40 -10.99 -0.83 -3.98
N LEU A 41 -11.34 0.27 -3.31
CA LEU A 41 -10.43 0.99 -2.44
C LEU A 41 -10.83 0.77 -0.98
N ASP A 42 -9.88 0.87 -0.07
CA ASP A 42 -10.14 0.93 1.36
C ASP A 42 -10.68 2.30 1.81
N GLU A 43 -10.90 2.45 3.12
CA GLU A 43 -11.41 3.71 3.70
C GLU A 43 -10.42 4.88 3.59
N TYR A 44 -9.13 4.60 3.37
CA TYR A 44 -8.06 5.58 3.23
C TYR A 44 -7.80 5.95 1.76
N GLY A 45 -8.33 5.18 0.81
CA GLY A 45 -8.19 5.38 -0.63
C GLY A 45 -7.07 4.56 -1.30
N PHE A 46 -6.49 3.58 -0.61
CA PHE A 46 -5.56 2.61 -1.19
C PHE A 46 -6.29 1.44 -1.84
N PHE A 47 -5.64 0.72 -2.75
CA PHE A 47 -6.24 -0.46 -3.38
C PHE A 47 -6.42 -1.58 -2.37
N ARG A 48 -7.64 -2.11 -2.31
CA ARG A 48 -7.98 -3.18 -1.38
C ARG A 48 -7.54 -4.54 -1.91
N SER A 49 -6.75 -5.26 -1.12
CA SER A 49 -6.47 -6.68 -1.33
C SER A 49 -7.71 -7.53 -1.03
N ALA A 50 -7.83 -8.69 -1.69
CA ALA A 50 -9.00 -9.55 -1.58
C ALA A 50 -9.15 -10.12 -0.16
N ASP A 51 -8.03 -10.53 0.46
CA ASP A 51 -7.96 -10.91 1.86
C ASP A 51 -6.54 -10.65 2.39
N PRO A 52 -6.37 -9.90 3.49
CA PRO A 52 -5.03 -9.56 4.01
C PRO A 52 -4.17 -10.77 4.41
N LEU A 53 -4.78 -11.89 4.80
CA LEU A 53 -4.07 -13.08 5.30
C LEU A 53 -3.92 -14.14 4.22
N TYR A 54 -4.97 -14.39 3.45
CA TYR A 54 -5.03 -15.50 2.50
C TYR A 54 -4.72 -15.10 1.06
N ALA A 55 -4.91 -13.82 0.70
CA ALA A 55 -4.78 -13.35 -0.67
C ALA A 55 -4.29 -11.88 -0.73
N PRO A 56 -3.09 -11.57 -0.19
CA PRO A 56 -2.64 -10.20 0.08
C PRO A 56 -2.31 -9.38 -1.18
N VAL A 57 -2.17 -10.04 -2.33
CA VAL A 57 -1.84 -9.39 -3.62
C VAL A 57 -2.95 -9.52 -4.66
N ASP A 58 -3.96 -10.35 -4.38
CA ASP A 58 -5.12 -10.50 -5.23
C ASP A 58 -6.09 -9.34 -4.98
N THR A 59 -6.85 -8.97 -6.00
CA THR A 59 -7.92 -7.97 -5.88
C THR A 59 -9.28 -8.64 -5.96
N ASN A 60 -10.36 -7.86 -5.81
CA ASN A 60 -11.72 -8.31 -6.10
C ASN A 60 -11.94 -8.70 -7.59
N ARG A 61 -10.99 -8.39 -8.48
CA ARG A 61 -11.04 -8.71 -9.91
C ARG A 61 -10.05 -9.83 -10.26
N PRO A 62 -10.54 -10.97 -10.80
CA PRO A 62 -9.65 -12.03 -11.24
C PRO A 62 -8.61 -11.53 -12.26
N ARG A 63 -7.36 -11.95 -12.07
CA ARG A 63 -6.21 -11.60 -12.93
C ARG A 63 -5.77 -10.13 -12.85
N ILE A 64 -6.25 -9.38 -11.88
CA ILE A 64 -5.70 -8.07 -11.52
C ILE A 64 -5.10 -8.22 -10.12
N TYR A 65 -3.83 -7.85 -10.00
CA TYR A 65 -3.03 -7.99 -8.79
C TYR A 65 -2.43 -6.63 -8.41
N ILE A 66 -2.18 -6.44 -7.12
CA ILE A 66 -1.60 -5.23 -6.56
C ILE A 66 -0.33 -5.55 -5.76
N CYS A 67 0.59 -4.60 -5.70
CA CYS A 67 1.81 -4.72 -4.90
C CYS A 67 2.40 -3.35 -4.55
N GLY A 68 3.16 -3.30 -3.46
CA GLY A 68 3.83 -2.09 -3.00
C GLY A 68 2.88 -1.08 -2.39
N CYS A 69 3.29 0.19 -2.35
CA CYS A 69 2.57 1.24 -1.61
C CYS A 69 1.21 1.63 -2.19
N CYS A 70 0.76 1.02 -3.29
CA CYS A 70 -0.58 1.22 -3.81
C CYS A 70 -1.65 0.55 -2.93
N GLU A 71 -1.27 -0.47 -2.17
CA GLU A 71 -2.14 -1.20 -1.22
C GLU A 71 -2.13 -0.59 0.18
N GLY A 72 -1.06 0.12 0.56
CA GLY A 72 -0.97 0.84 1.83
C GLY A 72 0.46 1.26 2.18
N PRO A 73 0.67 2.04 3.27
CA PRO A 73 1.99 2.40 3.76
C PRO A 73 2.83 1.16 4.09
N LYS A 74 4.02 1.06 3.49
CA LYS A 74 4.80 -0.17 3.57
C LYS A 74 6.27 0.08 3.30
N ASP A 75 7.13 -0.81 3.81
CA ASP A 75 8.58 -0.69 3.61
C ASP A 75 9.04 -1.34 2.29
N ILE A 76 10.34 -1.21 2.01
CA ILE A 76 10.96 -1.72 0.79
C ILE A 76 10.99 -3.26 0.75
N PRO A 77 11.49 -3.98 1.77
CA PRO A 77 11.45 -5.44 1.79
C PRO A 77 10.07 -6.03 1.52
N ASP A 78 9.04 -5.53 2.17
CA ASP A 78 7.68 -5.99 1.96
C ASP A 78 7.19 -5.68 0.55
N SER A 79 7.72 -4.62 -0.09
CA SER A 79 7.30 -4.21 -1.45
C SER A 79 7.84 -5.20 -2.45
N ILE A 80 9.08 -5.62 -2.23
CA ILE A 80 9.74 -6.65 -3.01
C ILE A 80 9.01 -7.98 -2.83
N ALA A 81 8.67 -8.35 -1.58
CA ALA A 81 7.93 -9.58 -1.30
C ALA A 81 6.55 -9.61 -2.00
N GLN A 82 5.76 -8.55 -1.89
CA GLN A 82 4.48 -8.44 -2.61
C GLN A 82 4.66 -8.45 -4.13
N ALA A 83 5.70 -7.80 -4.67
CA ALA A 83 5.97 -7.80 -6.11
C ALA A 83 6.28 -9.22 -6.62
N SER A 84 7.08 -10.00 -5.88
CA SER A 84 7.33 -11.41 -6.21
C SER A 84 6.05 -12.26 -6.15
N ALA A 85 5.22 -12.08 -5.13
CA ALA A 85 3.94 -12.78 -5.01
C ALA A 85 2.98 -12.44 -6.15
N ALA A 86 2.78 -11.15 -6.45
CA ALA A 86 1.94 -10.69 -7.56
C ALA A 86 2.42 -11.22 -8.91
N SER A 87 3.74 -11.27 -9.13
CA SER A 87 4.33 -11.84 -10.35
C SER A 87 4.04 -13.33 -10.49
N ALA A 88 4.20 -14.10 -9.41
CA ALA A 88 3.90 -15.53 -9.41
C ALA A 88 2.40 -15.79 -9.71
N ARG A 89 1.50 -15.01 -9.12
CA ARG A 89 0.05 -15.10 -9.38
C ARG A 89 -0.30 -14.75 -10.83
N ALA A 90 0.31 -13.70 -11.38
CA ALA A 90 0.12 -13.33 -12.78
C ALA A 90 0.62 -14.42 -13.74
N MET A 91 1.76 -15.06 -13.44
CA MET A 91 2.28 -16.19 -14.22
C MET A 91 1.34 -17.41 -14.17
N GLU A 92 0.83 -17.73 -12.98
CA GLU A 92 -0.15 -18.82 -12.79
C GLU A 92 -1.41 -18.58 -13.64
N ALA A 93 -1.94 -17.35 -13.62
CA ALA A 93 -3.09 -16.96 -14.42
C ALA A 93 -2.81 -17.00 -15.93
N ALA A 94 -1.62 -16.57 -16.36
CA ALA A 94 -1.21 -16.61 -17.76
C ALA A 94 -1.12 -18.05 -18.28
N GLN A 95 -0.50 -18.97 -17.51
CA GLN A 95 -0.36 -20.38 -17.90
C GLN A 95 -1.72 -21.07 -18.08
N LYS A 96 -2.67 -20.80 -17.18
CA LYS A 96 -4.04 -21.35 -17.27
C LYS A 96 -4.80 -20.84 -18.50
N GLY A 97 -4.41 -19.70 -19.07
CA GLY A 97 -5.03 -19.14 -20.29
C GLY A 97 -4.59 -19.81 -21.60
N PHE A 98 -3.47 -20.54 -21.62
CA PHE A 98 -2.94 -21.21 -22.82
C PHE A 98 -3.29 -22.70 -22.91
N GLY A 99 -4.00 -23.25 -21.92
CA GLY A 99 -4.34 -24.68 -21.83
C GLY A 99 -5.81 -25.01 -22.16
N GLY A 100 -6.51 -24.13 -22.88
CA GLY A 100 -7.89 -24.33 -23.35
C GLY A 100 -7.95 -24.70 -24.82
#